data_AF-A0A4Q9QCH3-F1
#
_entry.id   AF-A0A4Q9QCH3-F1
#
_cell.length_a   1.000
_cell.length_b   1.000
_cell.length_c   1.000
_cell.angle_alpha   90.00
_cell.angle_beta   90.00
_cell.angle_gamma   90.00
#
_symmetry.space_group_name_H-M   'P 1'
#
loop_
_entity.id
_entity.type
_entity.pdbx_description
1 polymer ?
#
loop_
_entity_poly.entity_id
_entity_poly.type
_entity_poly.pdbx_seq_one_letter_code
_entity_poly.pdbx_strand_id
1 'polypeptide(L)'
;MKRAGHVLDTSLPYESRPDAERRIQFTQDERGVEASNADGALAVVTHAAHDRTGKHKVTYSMGFAIRSPGLPDGEAAFVTCAHTLEEIRHDPLVRTTRPSSAAALEELRSGSFVISDTTAAAGPAPTFSRVSSVLSAMHRGDLLLLSTPQPRLPPAPSPGLRSLPVNPYPVHPGAAIRAHFVADKPPSGADRDGWTPWVGGTWRKWVRGAVVGYRDYAGREAKPGTYDSLAHLHFEPPPTPGSSGGPIVDEESGSVIGVVLGTQLVNQVEGVRGWGVPAEMIFEMFSLPGLKLKSRA
;
A
#
# COMPACT_ATOMS: atom_id res chain seq x y z
N MET A 1 16.66 -12.52 6.62
CA MET A 1 15.48 -12.19 5.80
C MET A 1 14.81 -13.48 5.34
N LYS A 2 14.00 -14.13 6.19
CA LYS A 2 13.34 -15.41 5.84
C LYS A 2 12.12 -15.26 4.91
N ARG A 3 11.66 -14.02 4.69
CA ARG A 3 10.42 -13.71 3.94
C ARG A 3 10.67 -12.97 2.61
N ALA A 4 11.92 -12.72 2.27
CA ALA A 4 12.29 -12.12 0.98
C ALA A 4 11.92 -13.10 -0.15
N GLY A 5 11.07 -12.68 -1.08
CA GLY A 5 10.58 -13.52 -2.16
C GLY A 5 9.73 -14.72 -1.70
N HIS A 6 9.22 -14.69 -0.47
CA HIS A 6 8.38 -15.77 0.06
C HIS A 6 7.02 -15.75 -0.62
N VAL A 7 6.64 -16.86 -1.24
CA VAL A 7 5.33 -17.05 -1.86
C VAL A 7 4.40 -17.70 -0.84
N LEU A 8 3.22 -17.12 -0.61
CA LEU A 8 2.21 -17.71 0.26
C LEU A 8 1.60 -18.94 -0.43
N ASP A 9 1.31 -19.99 0.33
CA ASP A 9 0.69 -21.23 -0.17
C ASP A 9 -0.79 -21.07 -0.56
N THR A 10 -1.28 -19.83 -0.58
CA THR A 10 -2.66 -19.47 -0.89
C THR A 10 -2.70 -18.62 -2.14
N SER A 11 -3.83 -18.67 -2.84
CA SER A 11 -4.04 -17.90 -4.06
C SER A 11 -4.84 -16.65 -3.77
N LEU A 12 -4.35 -15.50 -4.22
CA LEU A 12 -5.08 -14.24 -4.21
C LEU A 12 -6.24 -14.33 -5.22
N PRO A 13 -7.49 -13.99 -4.83
CA PRO A 13 -8.59 -13.95 -5.77
C PRO A 13 -8.35 -12.93 -6.88
N TYR A 14 -8.59 -13.37 -8.11
CA TYR A 14 -8.53 -12.51 -9.27
C TYR A 14 -9.84 -11.72 -9.41
N GLU A 15 -9.76 -10.39 -9.34
CA GLU A 15 -10.93 -9.52 -9.34
C GLU A 15 -10.83 -8.40 -10.40
N SER A 16 -10.81 -8.75 -11.69
CA SER A 16 -10.81 -7.74 -12.78
C SER A 16 -12.16 -7.09 -13.05
N ARG A 17 -13.26 -7.78 -12.72
CA ARG A 17 -14.61 -7.24 -12.79
C ARG A 17 -15.32 -7.56 -11.48
N PRO A 18 -14.95 -6.88 -10.37
CA PRO A 18 -15.57 -7.12 -9.08
C PRO A 18 -17.07 -6.79 -9.15
N ASP A 19 -17.84 -7.56 -8.40
CA ASP A 19 -19.26 -7.31 -8.19
C ASP A 19 -19.49 -5.93 -7.57
N ALA A 20 -20.70 -5.39 -7.70
CA ALA A 20 -21.03 -4.04 -7.26
C ALA A 20 -20.66 -3.75 -5.79
N GLU A 21 -20.74 -4.74 -4.91
CA GLU A 21 -20.38 -4.63 -3.48
C GLU A 21 -18.87 -4.50 -3.25
N ARG A 22 -18.05 -5.14 -4.09
CA ARG A 22 -16.58 -5.12 -3.98
C ARG A 22 -15.94 -4.05 -4.82
N ARG A 23 -16.58 -3.63 -5.90
CA ARG A 23 -16.10 -2.57 -6.78
C ARG A 23 -15.79 -1.30 -6.00
N ILE A 24 -14.62 -0.73 -6.25
CA ILE A 24 -14.28 0.59 -5.74
C ILE A 24 -15.11 1.62 -6.50
N GLN A 25 -15.87 2.41 -5.77
CA GLN A 25 -16.73 3.46 -6.31
C GLN A 25 -16.27 4.80 -5.76
N PHE A 26 -16.32 5.82 -6.61
CA PHE A 26 -15.98 7.20 -6.28
C PHE A 26 -17.25 8.02 -6.38
N THR A 27 -17.53 8.78 -5.32
CA THR A 27 -18.67 9.68 -5.23
C THR A 27 -18.15 11.04 -4.81
N GLN A 28 -18.70 12.09 -5.40
CA GLN A 28 -18.37 13.45 -5.01
C GLN A 28 -19.47 13.99 -4.10
N ASP A 29 -19.10 14.57 -2.97
CA ASP A 29 -20.06 15.24 -2.09
C ASP A 29 -20.47 16.63 -2.64
N GLU A 30 -21.46 17.26 -1.99
CA GLU A 30 -21.96 18.59 -2.38
C GLU A 30 -20.89 19.70 -2.34
N ARG A 31 -19.76 19.45 -1.65
CA ARG A 31 -18.61 20.36 -1.52
C ARG A 31 -17.51 20.03 -2.51
N GLY A 32 -17.74 19.09 -3.43
CA GLY A 32 -16.77 18.70 -4.44
C GLY A 32 -15.68 17.75 -3.92
N VAL A 33 -15.79 17.23 -2.70
CA VAL A 33 -14.81 16.30 -2.12
C VAL A 33 -15.09 14.89 -2.64
N GLU A 34 -14.06 14.28 -3.23
CA GLU A 34 -14.12 12.88 -3.67
C GLU A 34 -14.03 11.96 -2.44
N ALA A 35 -15.09 11.22 -2.19
CA ALA A 35 -15.15 10.12 -1.24
C ALA A 35 -15.15 8.78 -1.98
N SER A 36 -14.63 7.74 -1.34
CA SER A 36 -14.70 6.40 -1.89
C SER A 36 -15.18 5.40 -0.86
N ASN A 37 -15.95 4.41 -1.32
CA ASN A 37 -16.23 3.24 -0.48
C ASN A 37 -14.93 2.49 -0.08
N ALA A 38 -13.79 2.76 -0.73
CA ALA A 38 -12.47 2.20 -0.43
C ALA A 38 -11.80 2.82 0.80
N ASP A 39 -12.27 3.95 1.32
CA ASP A 39 -11.57 4.69 2.38
C ASP A 39 -11.37 3.86 3.65
N GLY A 40 -12.31 2.97 3.98
CA GLY A 40 -12.20 2.06 5.13
C GLY A 40 -11.18 0.92 4.97
N ALA A 41 -10.62 0.73 3.77
CA ALA A 41 -9.58 -0.26 3.50
C ALA A 41 -8.16 0.34 3.55
N LEU A 42 -8.05 1.68 3.58
CA LEU A 42 -6.79 2.40 3.56
C LEU A 42 -6.23 2.55 4.97
N ALA A 43 -4.91 2.51 5.08
CA ALA A 43 -4.22 2.72 6.34
C ALA A 43 -2.88 3.43 6.14
N VAL A 44 -2.40 4.05 7.21
CA VAL A 44 -1.00 4.45 7.34
C VAL A 44 -0.24 3.27 7.91
N VAL A 45 0.78 2.79 7.22
CA VAL A 45 1.73 1.83 7.74
C VAL A 45 2.92 2.59 8.30
N THR A 46 3.27 2.33 9.55
CA THR A 46 4.34 3.03 10.25
C THR A 46 5.34 2.04 10.80
N HIS A 47 6.61 2.32 10.58
CA HIS A 47 7.72 1.67 11.26
C HIS A 47 8.35 2.67 12.22
N ALA A 48 8.53 2.25 13.47
CA ALA A 48 9.04 3.10 14.53
C ALA A 48 10.16 2.39 15.30
N ALA A 49 11.17 3.15 15.68
CA ALA A 49 12.25 2.72 16.55
C ALA A 49 12.55 3.83 17.55
N HIS A 50 12.84 3.48 18.79
CA HIS A 50 13.28 4.42 19.81
C HIS A 50 14.27 3.78 20.77
N ASP A 51 15.18 4.58 21.30
CA ASP A 51 16.12 4.17 22.33
C ASP A 51 15.74 4.69 23.74
N ARG A 52 16.46 4.21 24.75
CA ARG A 52 16.28 4.67 26.15
C ARG A 52 16.69 6.12 26.39
N THR A 53 17.43 6.74 25.47
CA THR A 53 17.84 8.15 25.56
C THR A 53 16.73 9.11 25.10
N GLY A 54 15.64 8.57 24.51
CA GLY A 54 14.52 9.34 24.00
C GLY A 54 14.63 9.68 22.51
N LYS A 55 15.71 9.24 21.84
CA LYS A 55 15.84 9.38 20.39
C LYS A 55 14.89 8.40 19.70
N HIS A 56 14.16 8.88 18.70
CA HIS A 56 13.23 8.07 17.93
C HIS A 56 13.35 8.34 16.44
N LYS A 57 12.98 7.34 15.65
CA LYS A 57 12.82 7.42 14.20
C LYS A 57 11.47 6.81 13.85
N VAL A 58 10.72 7.54 13.04
CA VAL A 58 9.47 7.07 12.46
C VAL A 58 9.55 7.25 10.96
N THR A 59 9.17 6.20 10.23
CA THR A 59 9.00 6.20 8.78
C THR A 59 7.61 5.67 8.50
N TYR A 60 6.91 6.25 7.55
CA TYR A 60 5.56 5.82 7.24
C TYR A 60 5.29 5.82 5.74
N SER A 61 4.36 4.97 5.35
CA SER A 61 3.81 4.83 4.02
C SER A 61 2.30 4.66 4.12
N MET A 62 1.62 4.75 2.99
CA MET A 62 0.28 4.22 2.85
C MET A 62 0.29 2.70 2.74
N GLY A 63 -0.85 2.09 3.02
CA GLY A 63 -1.14 0.72 2.65
C GLY A 63 -2.63 0.52 2.49
N PHE A 64 -3.00 -0.63 1.95
CA PHE A 64 -4.40 -1.00 1.79
C PHE A 64 -4.61 -2.48 2.06
N ALA A 65 -5.79 -2.79 2.60
CA ALA A 65 -6.18 -4.15 2.92
C ALA A 65 -6.52 -4.92 1.65
N ILE A 66 -6.00 -6.15 1.54
CA ILE A 66 -6.36 -7.10 0.47
C ILE A 66 -6.96 -8.36 1.05
N ARG A 67 -7.75 -9.07 0.24
CA ARG A 67 -8.28 -10.36 0.63
C ARG A 67 -7.16 -11.39 0.51
N SER A 68 -6.66 -11.91 1.63
CA SER A 68 -5.68 -13.00 1.62
C SER A 68 -6.33 -14.27 2.17
N PRO A 69 -6.79 -15.20 1.30
CA PRO A 69 -7.28 -16.49 1.76
C PRO A 69 -6.21 -17.21 2.60
N GLY A 70 -6.66 -17.96 3.61
CA GLY A 70 -5.80 -18.77 4.49
C GLY A 70 -5.05 -18.00 5.57
N LEU A 71 -5.34 -16.70 5.77
CA LEU A 71 -4.97 -16.05 7.02
C LEU A 71 -5.79 -16.60 8.20
N PRO A 72 -5.22 -16.63 9.42
CA PRO A 72 -5.96 -16.98 10.63
C PRO A 72 -7.18 -16.07 10.83
N ASP A 73 -8.24 -16.62 11.41
CA ASP A 73 -9.45 -15.85 11.72
C ASP A 73 -9.13 -14.64 12.59
N GLY A 74 -9.50 -13.44 12.12
CA GLY A 74 -9.22 -12.19 12.81
C GLY A 74 -7.84 -11.61 12.52
N GLU A 75 -7.16 -12.05 11.46
CA GLU A 75 -6.05 -11.30 10.86
C GLU A 75 -6.46 -10.65 9.53
N ALA A 76 -5.84 -9.52 9.22
CA ALA A 76 -5.97 -8.82 7.95
C ALA A 76 -4.62 -8.70 7.24
N ALA A 77 -4.63 -8.82 5.91
CA ALA A 77 -3.46 -8.60 5.06
C ALA A 77 -3.45 -7.16 4.53
N PHE A 78 -2.30 -6.49 4.65
CA PHE A 78 -2.06 -5.17 4.08
C PHE A 78 -0.90 -5.20 3.09
N VAL A 79 -1.09 -4.55 1.94
CA VAL A 79 -0.02 -4.26 0.98
C VAL A 79 0.48 -2.84 1.22
N THR A 80 1.79 -2.65 1.21
CA THR A 80 2.47 -1.35 1.30
C THR A 80 3.82 -1.40 0.57
N CYS A 81 4.56 -0.30 0.53
CA CYS A 81 5.91 -0.27 -0.03
C CYS A 81 6.96 -0.81 0.95
N ALA A 82 8.10 -1.30 0.45
CA ALA A 82 9.18 -1.85 1.27
C ALA A 82 10.23 -0.82 1.69
N HIS A 83 10.41 0.25 0.91
CA HIS A 83 11.48 1.22 1.13
C HIS A 83 11.37 1.96 2.46
N THR A 84 10.19 2.13 3.04
CA THR A 84 10.02 2.76 4.36
C THR A 84 10.56 1.86 5.48
N LEU A 85 10.39 0.54 5.37
CA LEU A 85 11.00 -0.42 6.27
C LEU A 85 12.53 -0.50 6.08
N GLU A 86 13.01 -0.43 4.84
CA GLU A 86 14.45 -0.39 4.58
C GLU A 86 15.07 0.93 5.08
N GLU A 87 14.39 2.07 4.92
CA GLU A 87 14.84 3.37 5.42
C GLU A 87 15.09 3.31 6.94
N ILE A 88 14.11 2.86 7.73
CA ILE A 88 14.30 2.77 9.18
C ILE A 88 15.37 1.75 9.57
N ARG A 89 15.49 0.65 8.82
CA ARG A 89 16.56 -0.35 9.04
C ARG A 89 17.94 0.23 8.80
N HIS A 90 18.06 1.21 7.90
CA HIS A 90 19.30 1.89 7.59
C HIS A 90 19.56 3.14 8.45
N ASP A 91 18.62 3.54 9.31
CA ASP A 91 18.79 4.65 10.23
C ASP A 91 19.92 4.37 11.25
N PRO A 92 20.79 5.35 11.56
CA PRO A 92 21.84 5.19 12.56
C PRO A 92 21.32 4.67 13.90
N LEU A 93 20.13 5.09 14.36
CA LEU A 93 19.50 4.62 15.60
C LEU A 93 19.38 3.09 15.66
N VAL A 94 19.06 2.47 14.52
CA VAL A 94 18.86 1.01 14.39
C VAL A 94 20.17 0.30 14.02
N ARG A 95 21.06 0.96 13.27
CA ARG A 95 22.34 0.37 12.83
C ARG A 95 23.40 0.33 13.93
N THR A 96 23.48 1.34 14.81
CA THR A 96 24.51 1.41 15.86
C THR A 96 24.25 0.45 17.01
N THR A 97 22.99 0.08 17.21
CA THR A 97 22.50 -0.83 18.26
C THR A 97 22.43 -2.29 17.78
N ARG A 98 22.97 -2.60 16.59
CA ARG A 98 23.04 -3.97 16.07
C ARG A 98 24.04 -4.77 16.93
N PRO A 99 23.58 -5.79 17.69
CA PRO A 99 24.36 -6.33 18.80
C PRO A 99 25.57 -7.13 18.32
N SER A 100 26.76 -6.80 18.84
CA SER A 100 27.86 -7.77 18.99
C SER A 100 27.67 -8.66 20.23
N SER A 101 26.73 -8.34 21.13
CA SER A 101 26.38 -9.15 22.30
C SER A 101 24.93 -8.93 22.76
N ALA A 102 24.37 -9.91 23.48
CA ALA A 102 22.98 -9.96 23.94
C ALA A 102 22.53 -8.79 24.86
N ALA A 103 23.45 -7.96 25.34
CA ALA A 103 23.16 -6.82 26.23
C ALA A 103 22.54 -5.60 25.51
N ALA A 104 22.72 -5.43 24.20
CA ALA A 104 22.20 -4.26 23.46
C ALA A 104 20.71 -4.35 23.08
N LEU A 105 20.07 -5.50 23.29
CA LEU A 105 18.65 -5.71 22.95
C LEU A 105 17.67 -4.97 23.88
N GLU A 106 18.09 -4.54 25.07
CA GLU A 106 17.24 -3.74 25.96
C GLU A 106 17.24 -2.23 25.62
N GLU A 107 18.18 -1.76 24.82
CA GLU A 107 18.36 -0.34 24.55
C GLU A 107 17.50 0.18 23.39
N LEU A 108 17.24 -0.65 22.38
CA LEU A 108 16.45 -0.30 21.20
C LEU A 108 15.12 -1.06 21.19
N ARG A 109 14.02 -0.33 21.17
CA ARG A 109 12.69 -0.87 20.91
C ARG A 109 12.24 -0.47 19.50
N SER A 110 11.72 -1.44 18.75
CA SER A 110 11.18 -1.18 17.42
C SER A 110 9.87 -1.94 17.22
N GLY A 111 9.04 -1.41 16.32
CA GLY A 111 7.74 -1.97 16.02
C GLY A 111 7.20 -1.45 14.69
N SER A 112 6.22 -2.15 14.15
CA SER A 112 5.47 -1.71 12.98
C SER A 112 3.98 -1.74 13.30
N PHE A 113 3.26 -0.74 12.79
CA PHE A 113 1.86 -0.49 13.10
C PHE A 113 1.10 -0.18 11.81
N VAL A 114 -0.14 -0.63 11.75
CA VAL A 114 -1.13 -0.23 10.78
C VAL A 114 -2.11 0.69 11.50
N ILE A 115 -2.26 1.91 11.00
CA ILE A 115 -3.11 2.93 11.61
C ILE A 115 -4.25 3.21 10.65
N SER A 116 -5.46 2.85 11.05
CA SER A 116 -6.66 2.97 10.23
C SER A 116 -7.63 3.98 10.82
N ASP A 117 -8.35 4.66 9.94
CA ASP A 117 -9.41 5.57 10.31
C ASP A 117 -10.70 4.75 10.52
N THR A 118 -11.02 4.43 11.77
CA THR A 118 -12.26 3.75 12.11
C THR A 118 -13.35 4.79 12.35
N THR A 119 -14.26 4.94 11.38
CA THR A 119 -15.54 5.64 11.56
C THR A 119 -16.53 4.78 12.36
N ALA A 120 -16.09 4.22 13.49
CA ALA A 120 -16.92 3.38 14.36
C ALA A 120 -17.41 4.20 15.56
N ALA A 121 -18.64 4.71 15.48
CA ALA A 121 -19.61 5.06 16.55
C ALA A 121 -19.18 5.87 17.81
N ALA A 122 -17.90 6.15 18.05
CA ALA A 122 -17.36 6.72 19.29
C ALA A 122 -16.45 7.95 19.07
N GLY A 123 -16.42 8.49 17.85
CA GLY A 123 -15.62 9.68 17.47
C GLY A 123 -14.40 9.35 16.60
N PRO A 124 -13.70 10.38 16.08
CA PRO A 124 -12.66 10.25 15.05
C PRO A 124 -11.30 9.84 15.63
N ALA A 125 -11.23 8.77 16.41
CA ALA A 125 -9.97 8.28 16.96
C ALA A 125 -9.34 7.23 16.02
N PRO A 126 -8.08 7.40 15.60
CA PRO A 126 -7.39 6.40 14.78
C PRO A 126 -7.18 5.11 15.57
N THR A 127 -7.39 3.96 14.91
CA THR A 127 -7.11 2.65 15.49
C THR A 127 -5.69 2.22 15.14
N PHE A 128 -4.89 1.91 16.16
CA PHE A 128 -3.52 1.42 16.01
C PHE A 128 -3.50 -0.10 16.15
N SER A 129 -3.15 -0.79 15.07
CA SER A 129 -3.02 -2.25 15.06
C SER A 129 -1.56 -2.62 14.88
N ARG A 130 -1.01 -3.44 15.77
CA ARG A 130 0.37 -3.92 15.65
C ARG A 130 0.49 -4.84 14.43
N VAL A 131 1.58 -4.75 13.69
CA VAL A 131 1.93 -5.74 12.66
C VAL A 131 2.39 -7.02 13.36
N SER A 132 1.63 -8.12 13.17
CA SER A 132 1.96 -9.45 13.69
C SER A 132 3.18 -10.04 12.99
N SER A 133 3.21 -9.95 11.66
CA SER A 133 4.28 -10.54 10.85
C SER A 133 4.37 -9.93 9.46
N VAL A 134 5.53 -10.10 8.84
CA VAL A 134 5.72 -9.92 7.39
C VAL A 134 5.40 -11.25 6.71
N LEU A 135 4.35 -11.28 5.91
CA LEU A 135 3.89 -12.46 5.18
C LEU A 135 4.77 -12.70 3.94
N SER A 136 5.09 -11.62 3.21
CA SER A 136 6.00 -11.63 2.08
C SER A 136 6.67 -10.27 1.91
N ALA A 137 7.87 -10.27 1.33
CA ALA A 137 8.61 -9.06 0.98
C ALA A 137 9.21 -9.19 -0.42
N MET A 138 8.75 -8.36 -1.35
CA MET A 138 9.16 -8.36 -2.74
C MET A 138 9.99 -7.12 -3.06
N HIS A 139 11.31 -7.24 -2.86
CA HIS A 139 12.26 -6.13 -3.05
C HIS A 139 12.24 -5.57 -4.48
N ARG A 140 12.10 -6.44 -5.50
CA ARG A 140 12.08 -6.01 -6.91
C ARG A 140 10.89 -5.13 -7.29
N GLY A 141 9.77 -5.28 -6.59
CA GLY A 141 8.58 -4.47 -6.75
C GLY A 141 8.42 -3.43 -5.66
N ASP A 142 9.38 -3.38 -4.72
CA ASP A 142 9.30 -2.54 -3.54
C ASP A 142 7.99 -2.74 -2.76
N LEU A 143 7.56 -3.99 -2.57
CA LEU A 143 6.31 -4.35 -1.89
C LEU A 143 6.55 -5.14 -0.60
N LEU A 144 5.71 -4.87 0.40
CA LEU A 144 5.55 -5.67 1.60
C LEU A 144 4.10 -6.13 1.74
N LEU A 145 3.95 -7.38 2.13
CA LEU A 145 2.68 -7.95 2.57
C LEU A 145 2.75 -8.20 4.08
N LEU A 146 1.89 -7.52 4.84
CA LEU A 146 1.89 -7.52 6.29
C LEU A 146 0.62 -8.19 6.82
N SER A 147 0.74 -8.91 7.94
CA SER A 147 -0.42 -9.36 8.72
C SER A 147 -0.59 -8.49 9.96
N THR A 148 -1.83 -8.13 10.28
CA THR A 148 -2.20 -7.44 11.51
C THR A 148 -3.45 -8.06 12.15
N PRO A 149 -3.54 -8.16 13.49
CA PRO A 149 -4.75 -8.59 14.15
C PRO A 149 -5.86 -7.56 13.92
N GLN A 150 -7.02 -8.03 13.49
CA GLN A 150 -8.21 -7.21 13.33
C GLN A 150 -8.98 -7.16 14.66
N PRO A 151 -9.35 -5.98 15.16
CA PRO A 151 -10.23 -5.86 16.32
C PRO A 151 -11.57 -6.52 16.01
N ARG A 152 -11.92 -7.59 16.73
CA ARG A 152 -13.28 -8.15 16.69
C ARG A 152 -14.15 -7.32 17.62
N LEU A 153 -15.01 -6.46 17.08
CA LEU A 153 -16.09 -5.84 17.86
C LEU A 153 -17.21 -6.88 18.05
N PRO A 154 -17.62 -7.23 19.29
CA PRO A 154 -18.76 -8.11 19.54
C PRO A 154 -20.10 -7.34 19.66
N PRO A 155 -21.25 -8.00 19.50
CA PRO A 155 -21.79 -8.61 18.29
C PRO A 155 -22.60 -7.57 17.49
N ALA A 156 -22.01 -6.97 16.46
CA ALA A 156 -22.76 -6.24 15.45
C ALA A 156 -22.47 -6.89 14.09
N PRO A 157 -23.43 -6.95 13.16
CA PRO A 157 -23.22 -7.42 11.80
C PRO A 157 -22.46 -6.35 10.99
N SER A 158 -21.41 -5.75 11.56
CA SER A 158 -20.54 -4.84 10.83
C SER A 158 -19.59 -5.68 9.97
N PRO A 159 -19.48 -5.38 8.67
CA PRO A 159 -18.53 -6.07 7.82
C PRO A 159 -17.14 -5.85 8.41
N GLY A 160 -16.33 -6.91 8.48
CA GLY A 160 -14.91 -6.78 8.82
C GLY A 160 -14.22 -5.75 7.92
N LEU A 161 -12.99 -5.37 8.28
CA LEU A 161 -12.15 -4.46 7.49
C LEU A 161 -12.30 -4.74 5.98
N ARG A 162 -12.75 -3.73 5.22
CA ARG A 162 -12.99 -3.88 3.79
C ARG A 162 -11.65 -4.18 3.11
N SER A 163 -11.61 -5.21 2.30
CA SER A 163 -10.47 -5.50 1.41
C SER A 163 -10.76 -4.98 0.01
N LEU A 164 -9.74 -4.46 -0.65
CA LEU A 164 -9.84 -3.97 -2.03
C LEU A 164 -9.70 -5.12 -3.04
N PRO A 165 -10.46 -5.09 -4.15
CA PRO A 165 -10.28 -6.02 -5.26
C PRO A 165 -8.99 -5.70 -6.02
N VAL A 166 -8.24 -6.73 -6.42
CA VAL A 166 -6.97 -6.59 -7.11
C VAL A 166 -7.05 -7.23 -8.50
N ASN A 167 -6.61 -6.50 -9.51
CA ASN A 167 -6.57 -6.94 -10.89
C ASN A 167 -5.10 -7.02 -11.36
N PRO A 168 -4.53 -8.24 -11.56
CA PRO A 168 -3.18 -8.42 -12.07
C PRO A 168 -3.04 -7.99 -13.54
N TYR A 169 -4.14 -7.86 -14.29
CA TYR A 169 -4.03 -7.50 -15.69
C TYR A 169 -3.80 -5.98 -15.84
N PRO A 170 -2.68 -5.58 -16.43
CA PRO A 170 -2.37 -4.18 -16.68
C PRO A 170 -3.39 -3.55 -17.62
N VAL A 171 -3.80 -2.33 -17.31
CA VAL A 171 -4.61 -1.50 -18.22
C VAL A 171 -3.73 -0.84 -19.26
N HIS A 172 -4.30 -0.47 -20.41
CA HIS A 172 -3.55 0.21 -21.47
C HIS A 172 -3.20 1.66 -21.09
N PRO A 173 -2.11 2.23 -21.64
CA PRO A 173 -1.86 3.66 -21.57
C PRO A 173 -3.09 4.48 -21.99
N GLY A 174 -3.35 5.57 -21.27
CA GLY A 174 -4.54 6.41 -21.41
C GLY A 174 -5.73 5.97 -20.55
N ALA A 175 -5.67 4.79 -19.91
CA ALA A 175 -6.73 4.35 -19.00
C ALA A 175 -6.86 5.32 -17.81
N ALA A 176 -8.11 5.71 -17.51
CA ALA A 176 -8.43 6.60 -16.40
C ALA A 176 -8.24 5.89 -15.06
N ILE A 177 -7.57 6.55 -14.13
CA ILE A 177 -7.26 5.99 -12.82
C ILE A 177 -7.63 6.95 -11.69
N ARG A 178 -7.75 6.37 -10.50
CA ARG A 178 -7.75 7.09 -9.22
C ARG A 178 -6.58 6.61 -8.39
N ALA A 179 -5.77 7.56 -7.93
CA ALA A 179 -4.70 7.30 -6.95
C ALA A 179 -5.01 8.06 -5.66
N HIS A 180 -4.70 7.47 -4.51
CA HIS A 180 -4.91 8.13 -3.23
C HIS A 180 -3.64 8.87 -2.81
N PHE A 181 -3.73 10.18 -2.65
CA PHE A 181 -2.61 11.04 -2.28
C PHE A 181 -2.70 11.44 -0.81
N VAL A 182 -1.52 11.63 -0.20
CA VAL A 182 -1.35 12.02 1.20
C VAL A 182 -0.48 13.26 1.31
N ALA A 183 -0.80 14.15 2.23
CA ALA A 183 0.03 15.31 2.56
C ALA A 183 0.26 15.42 4.07
N ASP A 184 1.49 15.69 4.48
CA ASP A 184 1.87 15.91 5.89
C ASP A 184 1.28 17.18 6.49
N LYS A 185 0.99 18.16 5.64
CA LYS A 185 0.50 19.48 6.03
C LYS A 185 -0.82 19.75 5.34
N PRO A 186 -1.71 20.54 5.97
CA PRO A 186 -2.90 21.04 5.31
C PRO A 186 -2.48 21.74 4.00
N PRO A 187 -3.00 21.29 2.84
CA PRO A 187 -2.77 21.99 1.59
C PRO A 187 -3.34 23.41 1.69
N SER A 188 -2.63 24.38 1.12
CA SER A 188 -2.96 25.80 1.22
C SER A 188 -3.35 26.38 -0.15
N GLY A 189 -4.08 27.49 -0.14
CA GLY A 189 -4.49 28.18 -1.37
C GLY A 189 -5.44 27.35 -2.24
N ALA A 190 -5.25 27.43 -3.56
CA ALA A 190 -6.09 26.76 -4.56
C ALA A 190 -6.00 25.22 -4.51
N ASP A 191 -4.93 24.68 -3.92
CA ASP A 191 -4.73 23.23 -3.81
C ASP A 191 -5.46 22.60 -2.63
N ARG A 192 -6.16 23.39 -1.80
CA ARG A 192 -6.91 22.92 -0.62
C ARG A 192 -8.14 22.10 -0.99
N ASP A 193 -8.76 22.39 -2.13
CA ASP A 193 -10.04 21.81 -2.51
C ASP A 193 -9.95 20.29 -2.65
N GLY A 194 -10.91 19.58 -2.06
CA GLY A 194 -10.99 18.11 -2.08
C GLY A 194 -10.07 17.37 -1.10
N TRP A 195 -9.20 18.05 -0.35
CA TRP A 195 -8.39 17.41 0.70
C TRP A 195 -9.14 17.36 2.03
N THR A 196 -9.05 16.23 2.70
CA THR A 196 -9.67 16.02 4.02
C THR A 196 -8.64 15.61 5.07
N PRO A 197 -8.80 16.01 6.34
CA PRO A 197 -7.98 15.49 7.41
C PRO A 197 -8.04 13.97 7.49
N TRP A 198 -6.91 13.36 7.85
CA TRP A 198 -6.77 11.93 7.98
C TRP A 198 -5.92 11.57 9.21
N VAL A 199 -5.45 10.34 9.26
CA VAL A 199 -4.72 9.75 10.37
C VAL A 199 -3.45 10.55 10.70
N GLY A 200 -3.20 10.79 11.99
CA GLY A 200 -1.93 11.37 12.46
C GLY A 200 -1.69 12.82 12.05
N GLY A 201 -2.74 13.58 11.74
CA GLY A 201 -2.63 14.97 11.28
C GLY A 201 -2.28 15.11 9.80
N THR A 202 -2.18 13.99 9.07
CA THR A 202 -2.05 13.98 7.62
C THR A 202 -3.35 14.38 6.94
N TRP A 203 -3.29 14.63 5.65
CA TRP A 203 -4.42 14.95 4.78
C TRP A 203 -4.47 13.96 3.64
N ARG A 204 -5.69 13.67 3.17
CA ARG A 204 -5.91 12.72 2.07
C ARG A 204 -6.78 13.29 0.97
N LYS A 205 -6.59 12.76 -0.24
CA LYS A 205 -7.44 13.02 -1.40
C LYS A 205 -7.33 11.90 -2.44
N TRP A 206 -8.46 11.49 -3.02
CA TRP A 206 -8.46 10.73 -4.26
C TRP A 206 -8.26 11.66 -5.45
N VAL A 207 -7.26 11.36 -6.27
CA VAL A 207 -6.87 12.19 -7.41
C VAL A 207 -7.11 11.42 -8.71
N ARG A 208 -7.84 12.06 -9.63
CA ARG A 208 -8.05 11.57 -11.00
C ARG A 208 -6.75 11.68 -11.78
N GLY A 209 -6.48 10.65 -12.56
CA GLY A 209 -5.26 10.55 -13.34
C GLY A 209 -5.43 9.65 -14.56
N ALA A 210 -4.31 9.37 -15.22
CA ALA A 210 -4.24 8.40 -16.30
C ALA A 210 -2.95 7.58 -16.23
N VAL A 211 -3.01 6.33 -16.68
CA VAL A 211 -1.81 5.53 -16.94
C VAL A 211 -1.09 6.11 -18.14
N VAL A 212 0.20 6.40 -17.99
CA VAL A 212 1.04 6.91 -19.07
C VAL A 212 1.72 5.79 -19.83
N GLY A 213 2.19 4.76 -19.12
CA GLY A 213 2.95 3.69 -19.75
C GLY A 213 3.59 2.76 -18.74
N TYR A 214 4.34 1.79 -19.26
CA TYR A 214 5.04 0.80 -18.45
C TYR A 214 6.50 0.72 -18.85
N ARG A 215 7.32 0.30 -17.89
CA ARG A 215 8.73 0.01 -18.12
C ARG A 215 9.07 -1.40 -17.63
N ASP A 216 10.01 -2.04 -18.32
CA ASP A 216 10.61 -3.28 -17.84
C ASP A 216 11.66 -3.02 -16.76
N TYR A 217 12.30 -4.09 -16.27
CA TYR A 217 13.35 -4.00 -15.26
C TYR A 217 14.61 -3.27 -15.74
N ALA A 218 14.81 -3.16 -17.06
CA ALA A 218 15.90 -2.40 -17.67
C ALA A 218 15.52 -0.93 -17.96
N GLY A 219 14.30 -0.50 -17.59
CA GLY A 219 13.81 0.85 -17.84
C GLY A 219 13.38 1.10 -19.29
N ARG A 220 13.27 0.06 -20.12
CA ARG A 220 12.79 0.16 -21.51
C ARG A 220 11.27 0.23 -21.51
N GLU A 221 10.70 0.84 -22.56
CA GLU A 221 9.25 0.83 -22.76
C GLU A 221 8.74 -0.61 -22.85
N ALA A 222 7.67 -0.91 -22.12
CA ALA A 222 7.02 -2.20 -22.11
C ALA A 222 5.52 -2.01 -22.40
N LYS A 223 4.92 -2.96 -23.13
CA LYS A 223 3.53 -2.85 -23.57
C LYS A 223 2.64 -3.90 -22.90
N PRO A 224 1.51 -3.50 -22.28
CA PRO A 224 0.48 -4.44 -21.85
C PRO A 224 0.01 -5.34 -23.01
N GLY A 225 -0.19 -6.63 -22.73
CA GLY A 225 -0.67 -7.61 -23.71
C GLY A 225 0.40 -8.16 -24.66
N THR A 226 1.68 -7.84 -24.44
CA THR A 226 2.82 -8.46 -25.13
C THR A 226 3.57 -9.41 -24.18
N TYR A 227 4.71 -9.95 -24.63
CA TYR A 227 5.62 -10.74 -23.80
C TYR A 227 6.58 -9.87 -22.96
N ASP A 228 6.39 -8.56 -22.93
CA ASP A 228 7.23 -7.67 -22.14
C ASP A 228 6.95 -7.84 -20.64
N SER A 229 8.00 -7.85 -19.82
CA SER A 229 7.84 -7.82 -18.36
C SER A 229 7.46 -6.41 -17.91
N LEU A 230 6.34 -6.28 -17.20
CA LEU A 230 5.89 -4.99 -16.66
C LEU A 230 6.45 -4.80 -15.25
N ALA A 231 7.63 -4.20 -15.16
CA ALA A 231 8.26 -3.96 -13.86
C ALA A 231 7.72 -2.70 -13.17
N HIS A 232 7.36 -1.70 -13.98
CA HIS A 232 7.02 -0.39 -13.46
C HIS A 232 5.86 0.22 -14.23
N LEU A 233 5.05 1.00 -13.53
CA LEU A 233 3.89 1.72 -14.05
C LEU A 233 4.12 3.23 -13.88
N HIS A 234 4.02 3.97 -14.98
CA HIS A 234 4.01 5.43 -15.00
C HIS A 234 2.58 5.93 -15.07
N PHE A 235 2.28 6.94 -14.27
CA PHE A 235 0.97 7.59 -14.25
C PHE A 235 1.08 9.08 -13.97
N GLU A 236 0.02 9.81 -14.26
CA GLU A 236 -0.10 11.24 -13.96
C GLU A 236 -1.43 11.49 -13.23
N PRO A 237 -1.50 12.50 -12.35
CA PRO A 237 -0.41 13.38 -11.92
C PRO A 237 0.59 12.68 -10.97
N PRO A 238 1.80 13.26 -10.76
CA PRO A 238 2.75 12.73 -9.79
C PRO A 238 2.19 12.78 -8.35
N PRO A 239 2.36 11.73 -7.54
CA PRO A 239 1.89 11.69 -6.17
C PRO A 239 2.70 12.61 -5.25
N THR A 240 2.05 13.06 -4.18
CA THR A 240 2.71 13.79 -3.08
C THR A 240 3.53 12.84 -2.19
N PRO A 241 4.60 13.35 -1.53
CA PRO A 241 5.33 12.58 -0.52
C PRO A 241 4.41 11.99 0.55
N GLY A 242 4.65 10.74 0.93
CA GLY A 242 3.81 9.98 1.88
C GLY A 242 2.74 9.10 1.22
N SER A 243 2.47 9.27 -0.08
CA SER A 243 1.47 8.45 -0.82
C SER A 243 1.99 7.06 -1.21
N SER A 244 3.29 6.80 -1.05
CA SER A 244 3.91 5.52 -1.37
C SER A 244 3.26 4.35 -0.60
N GLY A 245 3.05 3.22 -1.26
CA GLY A 245 2.28 2.08 -0.78
C GLY A 245 0.76 2.20 -0.97
N GLY A 246 0.27 3.36 -1.45
CA GLY A 246 -1.15 3.58 -1.74
C GLY A 246 -1.62 2.86 -3.01
N PRO A 247 -2.92 2.55 -3.14
CA PRO A 247 -3.45 1.87 -4.31
C PRO A 247 -3.58 2.81 -5.53
N ILE A 248 -3.38 2.25 -6.71
CA ILE A 248 -3.74 2.83 -8.00
C ILE A 248 -4.92 2.01 -8.54
N VAL A 249 -6.06 2.67 -8.71
CA VAL A 249 -7.34 2.04 -9.05
C VAL A 249 -7.72 2.41 -10.48
N ASP A 250 -8.10 1.41 -11.27
CA ASP A 250 -8.73 1.64 -12.57
C ASP A 250 -10.18 2.12 -12.38
N GLU A 251 -10.55 3.25 -12.98
CA GLU A 251 -11.90 3.81 -12.86
C GLU A 251 -12.96 2.95 -13.56
N GLU A 252 -12.61 2.21 -14.61
CA GLU A 252 -13.57 1.40 -15.36
C GLU A 252 -13.99 0.15 -14.57
N SER A 253 -13.01 -0.62 -14.10
CA SER A 253 -13.26 -1.86 -13.35
C SER A 253 -13.56 -1.62 -11.87
N GLY A 254 -13.03 -0.53 -11.29
CA GLY A 254 -13.01 -0.29 -9.84
C GLY A 254 -12.13 -1.29 -9.08
N SER A 255 -11.03 -1.73 -9.70
CA SER A 255 -10.03 -2.63 -9.11
C SER A 255 -8.65 -1.98 -9.00
N VAL A 256 -7.87 -2.42 -8.01
CA VAL A 256 -6.48 -2.02 -7.86
C VAL A 256 -5.64 -2.64 -8.97
N ILE A 257 -5.01 -1.79 -9.78
CA ILE A 257 -4.15 -2.18 -10.92
C ILE A 257 -2.67 -1.88 -10.68
N GLY A 258 -2.35 -1.20 -9.57
CA GLY A 258 -0.98 -0.94 -9.17
C GLY A 258 -0.85 -0.37 -7.75
N VAL A 259 0.39 -0.15 -7.34
CA VAL A 259 0.74 0.46 -6.06
C VAL A 259 1.66 1.65 -6.32
N VAL A 260 1.38 2.78 -5.68
CA VAL A 260 2.21 3.98 -5.76
C VAL A 260 3.54 3.72 -5.07
N LEU A 261 4.66 4.04 -5.71
CA LEU A 261 5.99 4.00 -5.10
C LEU A 261 6.55 5.40 -4.86
N GLY A 262 6.20 6.38 -5.70
CA GLY A 262 6.59 7.78 -5.53
C GLY A 262 6.57 8.53 -6.86
N THR A 263 7.59 9.35 -7.09
CA THR A 263 7.78 10.10 -8.33
C THR A 263 9.06 9.68 -9.02
N GLN A 264 9.12 9.85 -10.35
CA GLN A 264 10.34 9.65 -11.12
C GLN A 264 10.48 10.77 -12.16
N LEU A 265 11.68 11.35 -12.24
CA LEU A 265 12.05 12.23 -13.35
C LEU A 265 12.33 11.35 -14.59
N VAL A 266 11.50 11.47 -15.62
CA VAL A 266 11.62 10.64 -16.82
C VAL A 266 12.68 11.21 -17.77
N ASN A 267 12.60 12.50 -18.07
CA ASN A 267 13.64 13.28 -18.75
C ASN A 267 13.36 14.78 -18.55
N GLN A 268 14.22 15.65 -19.09
CA GLN A 268 14.07 17.11 -18.94
C GLN A 268 12.84 17.69 -19.68
N VAL A 269 12.26 16.96 -20.63
CA VAL A 269 11.15 17.43 -21.48
C VAL A 269 9.80 16.99 -20.92
N GLU A 270 9.68 15.72 -20.58
CA GLU A 270 8.48 15.09 -20.00
C GLU A 270 8.34 15.36 -18.50
N GLY A 271 9.43 15.77 -17.83
CA GLY A 271 9.41 16.14 -16.43
C GLY A 271 9.18 14.96 -15.48
N VAL A 272 8.49 15.26 -14.37
CA VAL A 272 8.25 14.32 -13.27
C VAL A 272 6.92 13.62 -13.46
N ARG A 273 6.93 12.28 -13.39
CA ARG A 273 5.73 11.44 -13.43
C ARG A 273 5.54 10.69 -12.13
N GLY A 274 4.32 10.21 -11.92
CA GLY A 274 4.03 9.20 -10.92
C GLY A 274 4.71 7.88 -11.26
N TRP A 275 5.29 7.25 -10.24
CA TRP A 275 6.01 5.99 -10.31
C TRP A 275 5.29 4.98 -9.43
N GLY A 276 4.97 3.83 -9.99
CA GLY A 276 4.31 2.73 -9.30
C GLY A 276 4.77 1.39 -9.81
N VAL A 277 4.23 0.34 -9.19
CA VAL A 277 4.41 -1.05 -9.59
C VAL A 277 3.07 -1.65 -10.00
N PRO A 278 3.00 -2.43 -11.10
CA PRO A 278 1.76 -3.10 -11.50
C PRO A 278 1.28 -4.10 -10.44
N ALA A 279 -0.03 -4.25 -10.32
CA ALA A 279 -0.65 -5.16 -9.36
C ALA A 279 -0.29 -6.64 -9.61
N GLU A 280 0.20 -6.99 -10.80
CA GLU A 280 0.78 -8.31 -11.10
C GLU A 280 1.84 -8.71 -10.05
N MET A 281 2.68 -7.77 -9.59
CA MET A 281 3.69 -8.06 -8.56
C MET A 281 3.09 -8.43 -7.20
N ILE A 282 1.85 -8.02 -6.91
CA ILE A 282 1.15 -8.50 -5.72
C ILE A 282 0.88 -9.99 -5.84
N PHE A 283 0.45 -10.46 -7.01
CA PHE A 283 0.14 -11.88 -7.26
C PHE A 283 1.37 -12.78 -7.20
N GLU A 284 2.55 -12.27 -7.53
CA GLU A 284 3.80 -13.01 -7.38
C GLU A 284 4.16 -13.32 -5.91
N MET A 285 3.51 -12.68 -4.93
CA MET A 285 3.62 -13.02 -3.51
C MET A 285 2.70 -14.18 -3.10
N PHE A 286 1.86 -14.69 -4.00
CA PHE A 286 0.87 -15.73 -3.76
C PHE A 286 1.05 -16.91 -4.73
N SER A 287 0.61 -18.10 -4.31
CA SER A 287 0.63 -19.28 -5.19
C SER A 287 -0.42 -19.14 -6.27
N LEU A 288 -0.06 -19.51 -7.50
CA LEU A 288 -1.00 -19.49 -8.62
C LEU A 288 -2.08 -20.57 -8.46
N PRO A 289 -3.35 -20.27 -8.78
CA PRO A 289 -4.41 -21.27 -8.74
C PRO A 289 -4.06 -22.51 -9.57
N GLY A 290 -4.18 -23.69 -8.96
CA GLY A 290 -3.94 -24.97 -9.64
C GLY A 290 -2.47 -25.36 -9.81
N LEU A 291 -1.51 -24.49 -9.47
CA LEU A 291 -0.08 -24.80 -9.55
C LEU A 291 0.45 -25.24 -8.18
N LYS A 292 0.33 -26.55 -7.87
CA LYS A 292 1.00 -27.13 -6.70
C LYS A 292 2.49 -27.31 -6.99
N LEU A 293 3.28 -26.27 -6.84
CA LEU A 293 4.73 -26.40 -6.79
C LEU A 293 5.08 -27.17 -5.52
N LYS A 294 5.49 -28.43 -5.65
CA LYS A 294 6.09 -29.16 -4.53
C LYS A 294 7.37 -28.42 -4.14
N SER A 295 7.37 -27.74 -2.99
CA SER A 295 8.62 -27.25 -2.42
C SER A 295 9.49 -28.47 -2.12
N ARG A 296 10.68 -28.53 -2.72
CA ARG A 296 11.71 -29.47 -2.28
C ARG A 296 12.18 -28.98 -0.91
N ALA A 297 12.04 -29.86 0.08
CA ALA A 297 12.52 -29.70 1.44
C ALA A 297 14.02 -29.37 1.51
#